data_AF-G9PR09-F1
#
_entry.id   AF-G9PR09-F1
#
_cell.length_a   1.000
_cell.length_b   1.000
_cell.length_c   1.000
_cell.angle_alpha   90.00
_cell.angle_beta   90.00
_cell.angle_gamma   90.00
#
_symmetry.space_group_name_H-M   'P 1'
#
loop_
_entity.id
_entity.type
_entity.pdbx_description
1 polymer ?
#
loop_
_entity_poly.entity_id
_entity_poly.type
_entity_poly.pdbx_seq_one_letter_code
_entity_poly.pdbx_strand_id
1 'polypeptide(L)'
;MDWPYTDCPTLCTRRALTAEDLQSSAPGLVVEADGNGTDFSVSRGGDGDDRDGNILEIGVHTYSLDESLDFFEYVRDVSGRDDLRFCYWVDCETYEDGDWTHGDLALTIVEALARRCDGVIAVWLERVVWPAPELAPPDFVEPTRSREMVAQSVHMRWFVRKAVCATPVSAWMRAVGRTAPQWLPRAYSGPAWPQPLDEAAIRNADDWWHGVYVGMSLYGDEPMGRVWLGNNSGIAEPCGMYEAQCTIGLDRLNASEMSPLFEVFTAVADELGAELALAEVLTGWSRARDGSFAVGAEEHRAQNLHVGRTILAGLPAHPVPWCYLGPAYSRLLSGSLLQVPASWEQRRTFRGVALRLSPTPVRSEDLPPTWFPPKYCVSRRRRWFRAPDIVGAAAAPQWG
;
A
#
# COMPACT_ATOMS: atom_id res chain seq x y z
N MET A 1 11.56 12.29 -15.41
CA MET A 1 12.43 11.91 -14.28
C MET A 1 12.95 10.56 -14.68
N ASP A 2 14.26 10.44 -14.84
CA ASP A 2 14.92 9.14 -14.94
C ASP A 2 15.21 8.75 -13.49
N TRP A 3 14.65 7.63 -13.04
CA TRP A 3 14.72 7.21 -11.63
C TRP A 3 16.14 6.72 -11.30
N PRO A 4 16.73 7.08 -10.15
CA PRO A 4 18.16 6.86 -9.88
C PRO A 4 18.53 5.44 -9.38
N TYR A 5 17.66 4.43 -9.48
CA TYR A 5 17.78 3.20 -8.68
C TYR A 5 18.21 1.94 -9.43
N THR A 6 18.95 2.03 -10.53
CA THR A 6 19.34 0.83 -11.28
C THR A 6 20.45 0.00 -10.63
N ASP A 7 21.09 0.50 -9.57
CA ASP A 7 22.37 -0.06 -9.14
C ASP A 7 22.36 -0.55 -7.67
N CYS A 8 21.58 0.01 -6.73
CA CYS A 8 21.74 -0.32 -5.29
C CYS A 8 21.59 -1.84 -4.95
N PRO A 9 22.52 -2.42 -4.16
CA PRO A 9 22.45 -3.82 -3.73
C PRO A 9 21.22 -4.09 -2.85
N THR A 10 20.69 -5.30 -2.99
CA THR A 10 19.55 -5.80 -2.22
C THR A 10 19.92 -7.10 -1.51
N LEU A 11 19.78 -7.10 -0.18
CA LEU A 11 19.97 -8.28 0.65
C LEU A 11 18.64 -9.04 0.79
N CYS A 12 18.56 -10.23 0.20
CA CYS A 12 17.39 -11.11 0.28
C CYS A 12 17.66 -12.25 1.28
N THR A 13 16.76 -12.52 2.23
CA THR A 13 17.00 -13.46 3.35
C THR A 13 15.75 -14.30 3.67
N ARG A 14 15.94 -15.44 4.36
CA ARG A 14 14.83 -16.34 4.74
C ARG A 14 14.05 -15.89 5.98
N ARG A 15 14.67 -15.06 6.82
CA ARG A 15 14.09 -14.54 8.05
C ARG A 15 14.41 -13.06 8.20
N ALA A 16 13.59 -12.34 8.96
CA ALA A 16 13.85 -10.93 9.26
C ALA A 16 15.23 -10.74 9.90
N LEU A 17 15.89 -9.65 9.52
CA LEU A 17 17.07 -9.15 10.20
C LEU A 17 16.72 -8.71 11.62
N THR A 18 17.68 -8.92 12.52
CA THR A 18 17.61 -8.43 13.89
C THR A 18 18.83 -7.54 14.17
N ALA A 19 18.73 -6.66 15.16
CA ALA A 19 19.88 -5.88 15.62
C ALA A 19 21.06 -6.79 16.03
N GLU A 20 20.78 -7.99 16.56
CA GLU A 20 21.80 -8.99 16.90
C GLU A 20 22.54 -9.51 15.66
N ASP A 21 21.83 -9.73 14.55
CA ASP A 21 22.45 -10.17 13.29
C ASP A 21 23.44 -9.13 12.76
N LEU A 22 23.04 -7.86 12.80
CA LEU A 22 23.91 -6.75 12.40
C LEU A 22 25.09 -6.60 13.35
N GLN A 23 24.86 -6.59 14.66
CA GLN A 23 25.93 -6.46 15.66
C GLN A 23 26.97 -7.59 15.53
N SER A 24 26.52 -8.80 15.21
CA SER A 24 27.38 -9.97 14.99
C SER A 24 28.14 -9.92 13.67
N SER A 25 27.57 -9.28 12.65
CA SER A 25 28.15 -9.18 11.30
C SER A 25 29.09 -7.97 11.15
N ALA A 26 28.98 -7.01 12.06
CA ALA A 26 29.76 -5.78 12.11
C ALA A 26 30.47 -5.62 13.48
N PRO A 27 31.36 -6.55 13.88
CA PRO A 27 31.98 -6.51 15.20
C PRO A 27 32.87 -5.27 15.36
N GLY A 28 32.69 -4.55 16.48
CA GLY A 28 33.44 -3.32 16.77
C GLY A 28 32.90 -2.05 16.11
N LEU A 29 31.77 -2.16 15.38
CA LEU A 29 31.04 -1.03 14.82
C LEU A 29 29.79 -0.73 15.65
N VAL A 30 29.31 0.51 15.54
CA VAL A 30 28.07 0.94 16.17
C VAL A 30 26.92 0.56 15.25
N VAL A 31 25.92 -0.14 15.79
CA VAL A 31 24.68 -0.49 15.09
C VAL A 31 23.55 0.26 15.75
N GLU A 32 22.84 1.07 14.97
CA GLU A 32 21.61 1.70 15.40
C GLU A 32 20.46 1.10 14.60
N ALA A 33 19.42 0.68 15.32
CA ALA A 33 18.15 0.35 14.71
C ALA A 33 17.23 1.54 14.91
N ASP A 34 16.44 1.86 13.90
CA ASP A 34 15.37 2.83 14.07
C ASP A 34 14.32 2.31 15.07
N GLY A 35 13.45 3.20 15.55
CA GLY A 35 12.50 2.87 16.63
C GLY A 35 11.50 1.76 16.29
N ASN A 36 11.43 1.32 15.03
CA ASN A 36 10.54 0.27 14.56
C ASN A 36 11.30 -1.03 14.17
N GLY A 37 12.63 -1.02 14.14
CA GLY A 37 13.48 -2.18 13.85
C GLY A 37 13.44 -2.63 12.40
N THR A 38 13.11 -1.73 11.46
CA THR A 38 13.03 -2.03 10.02
C THR A 38 14.19 -1.40 9.25
N ASP A 39 14.71 -0.29 9.75
CA ASP A 39 15.87 0.37 9.19
C ASP A 39 17.03 0.35 10.20
N PHE A 40 18.23 0.17 9.67
CA PHE A 40 19.46 0.03 10.45
C PHE A 40 20.57 0.86 9.84
N SER A 41 21.39 1.48 10.69
CA SER A 41 22.64 2.10 10.29
C SER A 41 23.82 1.41 10.97
N VAL A 42 24.93 1.30 10.25
CA VAL A 42 26.20 0.80 10.78
C VAL A 42 27.27 1.87 10.56
N SER A 43 27.91 2.30 11.64
CA SER A 43 28.91 3.37 11.60
C SER A 43 30.16 3.03 12.42
N ARG A 44 31.23 3.81 12.22
CA ARG A 44 32.49 3.65 12.98
C ARG A 44 32.40 4.16 14.43
N GLY A 45 31.34 4.87 14.78
CA GLY A 45 31.14 5.53 16.09
C GLY A 45 31.91 6.86 16.24
N GLY A 46 31.24 7.89 16.76
CA GLY A 46 31.81 9.21 17.04
C GLY A 46 30.82 10.12 17.80
N ASP A 47 31.32 11.03 18.64
CA ASP A 47 30.53 12.05 19.36
C ASP A 47 30.17 13.18 18.38
N GLY A 48 29.10 13.04 17.60
CA GLY A 48 28.64 14.10 16.72
C GLY A 48 27.54 13.68 15.75
N ASP A 49 26.59 14.58 15.53
CA ASP A 49 25.42 14.52 14.64
C ASP A 49 25.77 14.41 13.13
N ASP A 50 26.99 13.98 12.80
CA ASP A 50 27.50 13.87 11.44
C ASP A 50 27.08 12.52 10.84
N ARG A 51 26.11 12.59 9.93
CA ARG A 51 25.70 11.49 9.04
C ARG A 51 26.83 11.04 8.09
N ASP A 52 27.96 11.75 8.06
CA ASP A 52 29.11 11.54 7.19
C ASP A 52 30.07 10.41 7.67
N GLY A 53 29.59 9.51 8.55
CA GLY A 53 30.36 8.39 9.11
C GLY A 53 29.70 7.01 8.95
N ASN A 54 28.57 6.92 8.24
CA ASN A 54 27.83 5.69 8.02
C ASN A 54 28.55 4.81 6.99
N ILE A 55 28.92 3.59 7.39
CA ILE A 55 29.49 2.58 6.49
C ILE A 55 28.37 1.93 5.67
N LEU A 56 27.20 1.75 6.29
CA LEU A 56 26.09 1.01 5.72
C LEU A 56 24.77 1.57 6.25
N GLU A 57 23.82 1.79 5.36
CA GLU A 57 22.40 1.91 5.70
C GLU A 57 21.67 0.71 5.08
N ILE A 58 20.86 0.04 5.91
CA ILE A 58 20.04 -1.09 5.49
C ILE A 58 18.61 -0.77 5.87
N GLY A 59 17.70 -0.79 4.92
CA GLY A 59 16.29 -0.64 5.21
C GLY A 59 15.42 -1.58 4.40
N VAL A 60 14.13 -1.64 4.71
CA VAL A 60 13.22 -2.54 3.98
C VAL A 60 12.68 -1.84 2.72
N HIS A 61 12.65 -2.55 1.60
CA HIS A 61 12.28 -2.04 0.26
C HIS A 61 10.82 -1.53 0.07
N THR A 62 10.47 -0.28 0.36
CA THR A 62 9.05 0.18 0.32
C THR A 62 8.36 0.33 -1.05
N TYR A 63 8.92 -0.16 -2.16
CA TYR A 63 8.44 0.21 -3.51
C TYR A 63 7.96 -0.96 -4.39
N SER A 64 7.18 -0.60 -5.43
CA SER A 64 6.28 -1.43 -6.24
C SER A 64 6.69 -2.89 -6.39
N LEU A 65 5.90 -3.79 -5.80
CA LEU A 65 6.12 -5.23 -5.85
C LEU A 65 6.15 -5.78 -7.28
N ASP A 66 5.47 -5.18 -8.26
CA ASP A 66 5.54 -5.70 -9.63
C ASP A 66 6.92 -5.66 -10.29
N GLU A 67 7.62 -4.53 -10.19
CA GLU A 67 8.94 -4.35 -10.84
C GLU A 67 10.00 -5.15 -10.07
N SER A 68 9.77 -5.42 -8.79
CA SER A 68 10.68 -6.21 -7.95
C SER A 68 10.37 -7.71 -7.92
N LEU A 69 9.13 -8.15 -8.11
CA LEU A 69 8.74 -9.57 -8.09
C LEU A 69 9.40 -10.36 -9.22
N ASP A 70 9.43 -9.84 -10.46
CA ASP A 70 10.09 -10.53 -11.57
C ASP A 70 11.61 -10.67 -11.31
N PHE A 71 12.24 -9.62 -10.77
CA PHE A 71 13.65 -9.69 -10.37
C PHE A 71 13.88 -10.67 -9.21
N PHE A 72 12.97 -10.72 -8.23
CA PHE A 72 13.12 -11.65 -7.14
C PHE A 72 12.81 -13.10 -7.51
N GLU A 73 11.86 -13.36 -8.41
CA GLU A 73 11.64 -14.69 -9.00
C GLU A 73 12.91 -15.14 -9.73
N TYR A 74 13.53 -14.23 -10.48
CA TYR A 74 14.82 -14.47 -11.08
C TYR A 74 15.91 -14.78 -10.04
N VAL A 75 16.03 -13.99 -8.96
CA VAL A 75 17.00 -14.24 -7.88
C VAL A 75 16.74 -15.59 -7.20
N ARG A 76 15.48 -15.96 -6.96
CA ARG A 76 15.07 -17.27 -6.44
C ARG A 76 15.58 -18.39 -7.35
N ASP A 77 15.26 -18.31 -8.63
CA ASP A 77 15.55 -19.35 -9.62
C ASP A 77 17.06 -19.52 -9.83
N VAL A 78 17.81 -18.42 -9.90
CA VAL A 78 19.26 -18.41 -10.11
C VAL A 78 20.03 -18.83 -8.85
N SER A 79 19.58 -18.41 -7.67
CA SER A 79 20.25 -18.77 -6.41
C SER A 79 19.91 -20.19 -5.92
N GLY A 80 18.85 -20.80 -6.46
CA GLY A 80 18.31 -22.07 -5.97
C GLY A 80 17.70 -21.98 -4.56
N ARG A 81 17.35 -20.78 -4.11
CA ARG A 81 16.79 -20.53 -2.76
C ARG A 81 15.32 -20.14 -2.86
N ASP A 82 14.44 -21.11 -2.69
CA ASP A 82 12.98 -20.95 -2.85
C ASP A 82 12.27 -20.08 -1.80
N ASP A 83 12.97 -19.58 -0.76
CA ASP A 83 12.35 -19.02 0.44
C ASP A 83 12.90 -17.65 0.88
N LEU A 84 13.37 -16.83 -0.06
CA LEU A 84 13.94 -15.50 0.21
C LEU A 84 12.88 -14.44 0.54
N ARG A 85 12.28 -14.60 1.72
CA ARG A 85 11.10 -13.87 2.22
C ARG A 85 11.31 -12.39 2.57
N PHE A 86 12.54 -11.97 2.87
CA PHE A 86 12.81 -10.61 3.37
C PHE A 86 13.86 -9.94 2.50
N CYS A 87 13.55 -8.75 2.00
CA CYS A 87 14.40 -8.01 1.06
C CYS A 87 14.70 -6.63 1.63
N TYR A 88 15.99 -6.32 1.72
CA TYR A 88 16.48 -5.08 2.29
C TYR A 88 17.28 -4.33 1.24
N TRP A 89 17.01 -3.05 1.04
CA TRP A 89 17.93 -2.19 0.31
C TRP A 89 19.17 -1.98 1.15
N VAL A 90 20.30 -1.88 0.47
CA VAL A 90 21.60 -1.66 1.09
C VAL A 90 22.21 -0.45 0.40
N ASP A 91 22.49 0.60 1.16
CA ASP A 91 23.22 1.77 0.72
C ASP A 91 24.56 1.85 1.44
N CYS A 92 25.61 2.19 0.70
CA CYS A 92 26.96 2.33 1.24
C CYS A 92 27.76 3.32 0.40
N GLU A 93 28.58 4.13 1.07
CA GLU A 93 29.42 5.17 0.44
C GLU A 93 30.27 4.64 -0.73
N THR A 94 30.74 3.39 -0.64
CA THR A 94 31.63 2.81 -1.66
C THR A 94 30.92 2.33 -2.92
N TYR A 95 29.58 2.28 -2.93
CA TYR A 95 28.81 1.85 -4.11
C TYR A 95 28.47 3.01 -5.06
N GLU A 96 28.67 4.26 -4.67
CA GLU A 96 28.43 5.43 -5.55
C GLU A 96 29.23 5.37 -6.86
N ASP A 97 30.37 4.66 -6.88
CA ASP A 97 31.22 4.45 -8.06
C ASP A 97 30.83 3.22 -8.90
N GLY A 98 29.79 2.49 -8.53
CA GLY A 98 29.16 1.43 -9.33
C GLY A 98 29.72 0.01 -9.20
N ASP A 99 30.77 -0.22 -8.39
CA ASP A 99 31.38 -1.55 -8.22
C ASP A 99 31.64 -1.87 -6.73
N TRP A 100 31.32 -3.10 -6.31
CA TRP A 100 31.81 -3.67 -5.05
C TRP A 100 33.14 -4.40 -5.26
N THR A 101 34.16 -4.03 -4.50
CA THR A 101 35.47 -4.71 -4.56
C THR A 101 35.65 -5.67 -3.39
N HIS A 102 36.27 -6.83 -3.68
CA HIS A 102 36.60 -7.81 -2.66
C HIS A 102 37.54 -7.19 -1.60
N GLY A 103 37.06 -7.11 -0.36
CA GLY A 103 37.76 -6.43 0.74
C GLY A 103 37.05 -5.19 1.27
N ASP A 104 36.00 -4.72 0.57
CA ASP A 104 35.16 -3.64 1.08
C ASP A 104 34.45 -4.05 2.37
N LEU A 105 34.52 -3.18 3.37
CA LEU A 105 33.96 -3.44 4.69
C LEU A 105 32.43 -3.60 4.62
N ALA A 106 31.75 -2.81 3.79
CA ALA A 106 30.32 -2.91 3.54
C ALA A 106 29.94 -4.28 2.94
N LEU A 107 30.57 -4.69 1.83
CA LEU A 107 30.39 -6.02 1.24
C LEU A 107 30.64 -7.13 2.27
N THR A 108 31.72 -7.03 3.05
CA THR A 108 32.06 -8.03 4.08
C THR A 108 30.94 -8.19 5.13
N ILE A 109 30.37 -7.07 5.58
CA ILE A 109 29.25 -7.07 6.54
C ILE A 109 28.01 -7.69 5.90
N VAL A 110 27.66 -7.31 4.67
CA VAL A 110 26.45 -7.79 3.99
C VAL A 110 26.58 -9.27 3.63
N GLU A 111 27.76 -9.77 3.24
CA GLU A 111 27.97 -11.21 3.05
C GLU A 111 27.86 -11.99 4.36
N ALA A 112 28.36 -11.44 5.47
CA ALA A 112 28.20 -12.05 6.78
C ALA A 112 26.72 -12.12 7.18
N LEU A 113 25.95 -11.06 6.92
CA LEU A 113 24.49 -11.05 7.10
C LEU A 113 23.80 -12.10 6.24
N ALA A 114 24.12 -12.14 4.94
CA ALA A 114 23.56 -13.12 4.01
C ALA A 114 23.87 -14.55 4.46
N ARG A 115 25.09 -14.86 4.91
CA ARG A 115 25.43 -16.19 5.48
C ARG A 115 24.58 -16.52 6.70
N ARG A 116 24.45 -15.59 7.65
CA ARG A 116 23.74 -15.81 8.93
C ARG A 116 22.23 -15.92 8.77
N CYS A 117 21.67 -15.24 7.79
CA CYS A 117 20.23 -15.19 7.53
C CYS A 117 19.83 -16.10 6.37
N ASP A 118 20.75 -16.97 5.95
CA ASP A 118 20.58 -17.91 4.84
C ASP A 118 20.00 -17.23 3.60
N GLY A 119 20.59 -16.08 3.26
CA GLY A 119 20.21 -15.18 2.19
C GLY A 119 21.20 -15.09 1.03
N VAL A 120 20.93 -14.12 0.16
CA VAL A 120 21.73 -13.76 -1.02
C VAL A 120 21.81 -12.25 -1.14
N ILE A 121 22.85 -11.77 -1.77
CA ILE A 121 23.02 -10.37 -2.14
C ILE A 121 22.82 -10.29 -3.64
N ALA A 122 21.82 -9.52 -4.05
CA ALA A 122 21.44 -9.33 -5.43
C ALA A 122 21.60 -7.87 -5.82
N VAL A 123 22.21 -7.61 -6.97
CA VAL A 123 22.33 -6.28 -7.59
C VAL A 123 21.59 -6.35 -8.90
N TRP A 124 20.85 -5.33 -9.30
CA TRP A 124 20.03 -5.42 -10.51
C TRP A 124 20.88 -5.66 -11.79
N LEU A 125 22.02 -4.96 -11.92
CA LEU A 125 22.97 -5.15 -13.03
C LEU A 125 23.81 -6.43 -12.90
N GLU A 126 24.41 -6.66 -11.73
CA GLU A 126 25.33 -7.79 -11.48
C GLU A 126 24.62 -9.10 -11.08
N ARG A 127 23.30 -9.04 -10.91
CA ARG A 127 22.35 -10.13 -10.61
C ARG A 127 22.49 -10.68 -9.21
N VAL A 128 23.48 -11.54 -8.97
CA VAL A 128 23.75 -12.16 -7.68
C VAL A 128 25.23 -12.06 -7.41
N VAL A 129 25.57 -11.24 -6.43
CA VAL A 129 26.96 -11.01 -6.03
C VAL A 129 27.40 -12.08 -5.03
N TRP A 130 26.49 -12.53 -4.15
CA TRP A 130 26.80 -13.54 -3.15
C TRP A 130 25.60 -14.44 -2.83
N PRO A 131 25.79 -15.77 -2.70
CA PRO A 131 27.01 -16.50 -3.05
C PRO A 131 27.29 -16.38 -4.55
N ALA A 132 28.56 -16.36 -4.93
CA ALA A 132 28.95 -16.31 -6.34
C ALA A 132 28.30 -17.49 -7.08
N PRO A 133 27.55 -17.25 -8.16
CA PRO A 133 26.85 -18.31 -8.86
C PRO A 133 27.86 -19.26 -9.54
N GLU A 134 27.58 -20.57 -9.52
CA GLU A 134 28.46 -21.59 -10.11
C GLU A 134 28.64 -21.41 -11.63
N LEU A 135 27.60 -20.87 -12.27
CA LEU A 135 27.56 -20.51 -13.68
C LEU A 135 27.16 -19.04 -13.79
N ALA A 136 27.67 -18.36 -14.82
CA ALA A 136 27.23 -17.00 -15.12
C ALA A 136 25.69 -17.01 -15.27
N PRO A 137 24.97 -16.26 -14.42
CA PRO A 137 23.52 -16.31 -14.41
C PRO A 137 22.99 -15.71 -15.71
N PRO A 138 21.85 -16.17 -16.26
CA PRO A 138 21.32 -15.62 -17.49
C PRO A 138 21.02 -14.12 -17.34
N ASP A 139 21.02 -13.39 -18.45
CA ASP A 139 20.65 -11.98 -18.44
C ASP A 139 19.23 -11.80 -17.90
N PHE A 140 19.07 -11.01 -16.84
CA PHE A 140 17.76 -10.55 -16.43
C PHE A 140 17.31 -9.50 -17.46
N VAL A 141 16.38 -9.90 -18.33
CA VAL A 141 15.68 -8.98 -19.20
C VAL A 141 14.45 -8.55 -18.45
N GLU A 142 14.43 -7.29 -17.99
CA GLU A 142 13.23 -6.71 -17.39
C GLU A 142 12.07 -6.95 -18.37
N PRO A 143 11.03 -7.71 -17.99
CA PRO A 143 9.90 -7.89 -18.86
C PRO A 143 9.34 -6.51 -19.15
N THR A 144 9.21 -6.16 -20.44
CA THR A 144 8.68 -4.88 -20.89
C THR A 144 7.37 -4.61 -20.18
N ARG A 145 7.38 -3.76 -19.13
CA ARG A 145 6.29 -3.52 -18.16
C ARG A 145 5.04 -4.33 -18.47
N SER A 146 4.95 -5.56 -17.96
CA SER A 146 3.87 -6.50 -18.30
C SER A 146 2.56 -6.12 -17.59
N ARG A 147 2.18 -4.85 -17.66
CA ARG A 147 0.90 -4.36 -17.17
C ARG A 147 -0.14 -4.50 -18.28
N GLU A 148 -1.20 -5.21 -17.98
CA GLU A 148 -2.36 -5.33 -18.83
C GLU A 148 -3.15 -4.02 -18.77
N MET A 149 -3.43 -3.40 -19.93
CA MET A 149 -4.31 -2.24 -19.99
C MET A 149 -5.74 -2.68 -19.66
N VAL A 150 -6.34 -2.03 -18.66
CA VAL A 150 -7.72 -2.31 -18.24
C VAL A 150 -8.60 -1.15 -18.70
N ALA A 151 -9.65 -1.47 -19.47
CA ALA A 151 -10.54 -0.47 -20.03
C ALA A 151 -11.23 0.36 -18.93
N GLN A 152 -11.76 -0.33 -17.91
CA GLN A 152 -12.39 0.28 -16.74
C GLN A 152 -12.07 -0.52 -15.49
N SER A 153 -11.74 0.19 -14.40
CA SER A 153 -11.53 -0.40 -13.09
C SER A 153 -12.42 0.30 -12.06
N VAL A 154 -12.88 -0.44 -11.06
CA VAL A 154 -13.53 0.14 -9.87
C VAL A 154 -12.49 0.26 -8.76
N HIS A 155 -12.24 1.49 -8.34
CA HIS A 155 -11.34 1.84 -7.26
C HIS A 155 -12.15 2.13 -6.01
N MET A 156 -12.06 1.23 -5.03
CA MET A 156 -12.74 1.31 -3.75
C MET A 156 -11.79 1.80 -2.68
N ARG A 157 -12.25 2.74 -1.85
CA ARG A 157 -11.47 3.36 -0.79
C ARG A 157 -12.29 3.52 0.47
N TRP A 158 -11.67 3.28 1.62
CA TRP A 158 -12.23 3.43 2.96
C TRP A 158 -11.32 4.33 3.78
N PHE A 159 -11.87 5.43 4.28
CA PHE A 159 -11.14 6.37 5.12
C PHE A 159 -11.50 6.13 6.58
N VAL A 160 -10.49 5.82 7.39
CA VAL A 160 -10.69 5.25 8.73
C VAL A 160 -9.82 5.97 9.73
N ARG A 161 -10.35 6.29 10.92
CA ARG A 161 -9.52 6.73 12.03
C ARG A 161 -8.81 5.54 12.66
N LYS A 162 -7.50 5.63 12.86
CA LYS A 162 -6.68 4.69 13.63
C LYS A 162 -7.21 4.51 15.06
N ALA A 163 -7.79 5.56 15.66
CA ALA A 163 -8.45 5.48 16.96
C ALA A 163 -9.76 4.64 16.96
N VAL A 164 -10.38 4.44 15.79
CA VAL A 164 -11.60 3.63 15.63
C VAL A 164 -11.25 2.18 15.31
N CYS A 165 -10.25 1.95 14.47
CA CYS A 165 -9.75 0.63 14.14
C CYS A 165 -8.22 0.64 14.13
N ALA A 166 -7.63 0.05 15.17
CA ALA A 166 -6.18 -0.13 15.26
C ALA A 166 -5.70 -1.40 14.54
N THR A 167 -6.59 -2.37 14.27
CA THR A 167 -6.25 -3.68 13.69
C THR A 167 -6.92 -3.85 12.32
N PRO A 168 -6.48 -3.11 11.28
CA PRO A 168 -7.11 -3.11 9.97
C PRO A 168 -7.06 -4.46 9.26
N VAL A 169 -6.02 -5.28 9.45
CA VAL A 169 -5.90 -6.60 8.83
C VAL A 169 -6.95 -7.54 9.43
N SER A 170 -7.03 -7.61 10.76
CA SER A 170 -8.06 -8.39 11.45
C SER A 170 -9.48 -7.97 11.08
N ALA A 171 -9.74 -6.67 10.93
CA ALA A 171 -11.03 -6.15 10.51
C ALA A 171 -11.36 -6.54 9.07
N TRP A 172 -10.40 -6.40 8.15
CA TRP A 172 -10.53 -6.81 6.76
C TRP A 172 -10.89 -8.29 6.64
N MET A 173 -10.08 -9.16 7.26
CA MET A 173 -10.26 -10.61 7.21
C MET A 173 -11.62 -11.03 7.78
N ARG A 174 -12.08 -10.42 8.88
CA ARG A 174 -13.41 -10.71 9.45
C ARG A 174 -14.55 -10.26 8.53
N ALA A 175 -14.45 -9.09 7.91
CA ALA A 175 -15.49 -8.57 7.03
C ALA A 175 -15.63 -9.40 5.75
N VAL A 176 -14.50 -9.68 5.08
CA VAL A 176 -14.48 -10.48 3.85
C VAL A 176 -14.81 -11.93 4.14
N GLY A 177 -14.25 -12.52 5.20
CA GLY A 177 -14.48 -13.93 5.55
C GLY A 177 -15.95 -14.27 5.83
N ARG A 178 -16.72 -13.31 6.37
CA ARG A 178 -18.17 -13.50 6.57
C ARG A 178 -19.00 -13.31 5.30
N THR A 179 -18.52 -12.51 4.36
CA THR A 179 -19.32 -12.04 3.21
C THR A 179 -18.98 -12.75 1.91
N ALA A 180 -17.70 -12.93 1.63
CA ALA A 180 -17.15 -13.55 0.42
C ALA A 180 -15.80 -14.22 0.75
N PRO A 181 -15.80 -15.34 1.48
CA PRO A 181 -14.56 -15.99 1.95
C PRO A 181 -13.61 -16.40 0.81
N GLN A 182 -14.13 -16.62 -0.40
CA GLN A 182 -13.33 -16.91 -1.59
C GLN A 182 -12.44 -15.74 -2.04
N TRP A 183 -12.70 -14.51 -1.58
CA TRP A 183 -11.90 -13.33 -1.87
C TRP A 183 -10.97 -12.94 -0.71
N LEU A 184 -10.81 -13.82 0.28
CA LEU A 184 -9.87 -13.58 1.37
C LEU A 184 -8.43 -13.50 0.82
N PRO A 185 -7.67 -12.47 1.24
CA PRO A 185 -6.24 -12.46 1.05
C PRO A 185 -5.59 -13.70 1.68
N ARG A 186 -4.57 -14.25 1.02
CA ARG A 186 -3.78 -15.40 1.46
C ARG A 186 -2.33 -15.05 1.76
N ALA A 187 -1.92 -13.84 1.41
CA ALA A 187 -0.63 -13.32 1.77
C ALA A 187 -0.74 -11.85 2.15
N TYR A 188 0.26 -11.37 2.88
CA TYR A 188 0.44 -9.96 3.17
C TYR A 188 1.90 -9.61 2.93
N SER A 189 2.14 -8.41 2.49
CA SER A 189 3.47 -7.89 2.30
C SER A 189 3.48 -6.46 2.82
N GLY A 190 4.65 -5.92 3.11
CA GLY A 190 4.85 -4.56 2.65
C GLY A 190 6.08 -4.49 1.80
N PRO A 191 7.18 -3.90 2.27
CA PRO A 191 8.37 -3.66 1.47
C PRO A 191 9.13 -4.91 0.96
N ALA A 192 8.64 -6.13 1.15
CA ALA A 192 9.34 -7.36 0.73
C ALA A 192 8.32 -8.45 0.35
N TRP A 193 8.80 -9.62 -0.13
CA TRP A 193 7.96 -10.74 -0.60
C TRP A 193 6.70 -11.00 0.23
N PRO A 194 5.55 -11.28 -0.43
CA PRO A 194 4.32 -11.65 0.26
C PRO A 194 4.52 -12.84 1.21
N GLN A 195 4.27 -12.62 2.49
CA GLN A 195 4.23 -13.63 3.54
C GLN A 195 2.87 -14.31 3.57
N PRO A 196 2.78 -15.62 3.86
CA PRO A 196 1.50 -16.29 4.07
C PRO A 196 0.66 -15.58 5.15
N LEU A 197 -0.62 -15.39 4.86
CA LEU A 197 -1.60 -14.81 5.78
C LEU A 197 -2.60 -15.90 6.20
N ASP A 198 -2.29 -16.57 7.31
CA ASP A 198 -3.19 -17.50 7.99
C ASP A 198 -3.74 -16.91 9.30
N GLU A 199 -4.64 -17.62 9.97
CA GLU A 199 -5.26 -17.15 11.22
C GLU A 199 -4.25 -16.79 12.32
N ALA A 200 -3.11 -17.48 12.37
CA ALA A 200 -2.05 -17.20 13.35
C ALA A 200 -1.26 -15.94 12.97
N ALA A 201 -1.06 -15.71 11.67
CA ALA A 201 -0.31 -14.58 11.14
C ALA A 201 -1.10 -13.25 11.14
N ILE A 202 -2.45 -13.27 11.21
CA ILE A 202 -3.27 -12.03 11.20
C ILE A 202 -2.84 -11.02 12.27
N ARG A 203 -2.59 -11.47 13.51
CA ARG A 203 -2.14 -10.57 14.59
C ARG A 203 -0.76 -10.00 14.30
N ASN A 204 0.16 -10.84 13.82
CA ASN A 204 1.50 -10.40 13.44
C ASN A 204 1.45 -9.39 12.30
N ALA A 205 0.53 -9.57 11.34
CA ALA A 205 0.30 -8.61 10.27
C ALA A 205 -0.23 -7.28 10.83
N ASP A 206 -1.18 -7.27 11.76
CA ASP A 206 -1.60 -6.02 12.41
C ASP A 206 -0.45 -5.36 13.21
N ASP A 207 0.33 -6.11 13.98
CA ASP A 207 1.49 -5.58 14.70
C ASP A 207 2.53 -4.99 13.73
N TRP A 208 2.76 -5.67 12.62
CA TRP A 208 3.67 -5.24 11.56
C TRP A 208 3.15 -3.98 10.84
N TRP A 209 1.83 -3.88 10.59
CA TRP A 209 1.20 -2.69 10.05
C TRP A 209 1.55 -1.46 10.87
N HIS A 210 1.54 -1.57 12.21
CA HIS A 210 1.87 -0.45 13.09
C HIS A 210 3.32 0.02 12.96
N GLY A 211 4.25 -0.91 12.71
CA GLY A 211 5.67 -0.64 12.59
C GLY A 211 6.11 -0.04 11.26
N VAL A 212 5.26 -0.13 10.22
CA VAL A 212 5.67 0.26 8.86
C VAL A 212 5.02 1.57 8.47
N TYR A 213 5.85 2.56 8.15
CA TYR A 213 5.42 3.93 7.94
C TYR A 213 4.40 4.11 6.81
N VAL A 214 4.63 3.44 5.67
CA VAL A 214 3.81 3.57 4.45
C VAL A 214 2.52 2.75 4.55
N GLY A 215 2.49 1.73 5.41
CA GLY A 215 1.44 0.72 5.47
C GLY A 215 1.82 -0.56 4.75
N MET A 216 0.82 -1.33 4.30
CA MET A 216 1.03 -2.67 3.77
C MET A 216 0.06 -3.07 2.68
N SER A 217 0.30 -4.21 2.06
CA SER A 217 -0.62 -4.83 1.13
C SER A 217 -1.03 -6.24 1.55
N LEU A 218 -2.28 -6.58 1.28
CA LEU A 218 -2.80 -7.94 1.36
C LEU A 218 -3.01 -8.44 -0.07
N TYR A 219 -2.64 -9.69 -0.32
CA TYR A 219 -2.67 -10.34 -1.63
C TYR A 219 -3.59 -11.54 -1.59
N GLY A 220 -4.40 -11.70 -2.61
CA GLY A 220 -5.29 -12.84 -2.78
C GLY A 220 -5.56 -13.10 -4.24
N ASP A 221 -6.51 -13.99 -4.48
CA ASP A 221 -6.97 -14.27 -5.83
C ASP A 221 -7.80 -13.07 -6.37
N GLU A 222 -7.91 -12.98 -7.69
CA GLU A 222 -8.88 -12.12 -8.36
C GLU A 222 -10.31 -12.44 -7.84
N PRO A 223 -11.22 -11.45 -7.78
CA PRO A 223 -11.12 -10.13 -8.40
C PRO A 223 -10.45 -9.07 -7.49
N MET A 224 -10.21 -9.39 -6.22
CA MET A 224 -9.65 -8.42 -5.27
C MET A 224 -8.16 -8.21 -5.48
N GLY A 225 -7.41 -9.28 -5.81
CA GLY A 225 -6.00 -9.24 -6.18
C GLY A 225 -5.12 -8.65 -5.07
N ARG A 226 -5.06 -7.32 -4.99
CA ARG A 226 -4.32 -6.57 -3.99
C ARG A 226 -5.22 -5.57 -3.24
N VAL A 227 -5.08 -5.57 -1.92
CA VAL A 227 -5.62 -4.55 -1.01
C VAL A 227 -4.45 -3.80 -0.42
N TRP A 228 -4.52 -2.47 -0.36
CA TRP A 228 -3.53 -1.66 0.35
C TRP A 228 -4.15 -1.04 1.59
N LEU A 229 -3.42 -1.14 2.71
CA LEU A 229 -3.76 -0.59 4.01
C LEU A 229 -2.66 0.39 4.39
N GLY A 230 -2.85 1.68 4.09
CA GLY A 230 -1.87 2.72 4.44
C GLY A 230 -1.72 2.86 5.96
N ASN A 231 -0.55 3.26 6.45
CA ASN A 231 -0.32 3.59 7.88
C ASN A 231 0.05 5.08 8.10
N ASN A 232 0.36 5.83 7.03
CA ASN A 232 0.55 7.29 6.99
C ASN A 232 1.26 7.91 8.22
N SER A 233 2.27 7.23 8.79
CA SER A 233 2.75 7.58 10.13
C SER A 233 3.84 8.66 10.17
N GLY A 234 4.19 9.31 9.06
CA GLY A 234 5.05 10.50 9.19
C GLY A 234 5.20 11.44 8.02
N ILE A 235 4.25 11.47 7.07
CA ILE A 235 4.00 12.77 6.45
C ILE A 235 3.39 13.58 7.58
N ALA A 236 4.00 14.71 7.91
CA ALA A 236 3.50 15.61 8.93
C ALA A 236 2.15 16.21 8.49
N GLU A 237 1.07 15.42 8.55
CA GLU A 237 -0.34 15.76 8.30
C GLU A 237 -1.19 14.48 8.57
N PRO A 238 -2.43 14.54 9.11
CA PRO A 238 -2.82 14.94 10.45
C PRO A 238 -3.88 14.00 11.08
N CYS A 239 -3.94 13.97 12.42
CA CYS A 239 -5.10 13.47 13.19
C CYS A 239 -5.51 12.00 13.00
N GLY A 240 -4.56 11.10 12.72
CA GLY A 240 -4.74 9.67 12.91
C GLY A 240 -5.76 9.01 11.98
N MET A 241 -5.88 9.46 10.73
CA MET A 241 -6.65 8.77 9.68
C MET A 241 -5.71 7.96 8.78
N TYR A 242 -6.14 6.76 8.41
CA TYR A 242 -5.51 5.95 7.37
C TYR A 242 -6.52 5.61 6.27
N GLU A 243 -5.99 5.20 5.12
CA GLU A 243 -6.78 4.78 3.97
C GLU A 243 -6.56 3.29 3.72
N ALA A 244 -7.66 2.55 3.55
CA ALA A 244 -7.65 1.25 2.91
C ALA A 244 -8.15 1.42 1.47
N GLN A 245 -7.56 0.73 0.52
CA GLN A 245 -7.98 0.78 -0.89
C GLN A 245 -7.84 -0.56 -1.60
N CYS A 246 -8.69 -0.78 -2.58
CA CYS A 246 -8.66 -1.92 -3.47
C CYS A 246 -9.12 -1.49 -4.86
N THR A 247 -8.43 -1.93 -5.90
CA THR A 247 -8.81 -1.66 -7.29
C THR A 247 -9.08 -2.97 -8.00
N ILE A 248 -10.21 -3.04 -8.70
CA ILE A 248 -10.64 -4.24 -9.42
C ILE A 248 -10.90 -3.88 -10.88
N GLY A 249 -10.34 -4.66 -11.80
CA GLY A 249 -10.68 -4.55 -13.22
C GLY A 249 -12.11 -5.03 -13.47
N LEU A 250 -12.94 -4.21 -14.10
CA LEU A 250 -14.32 -4.61 -14.41
C LEU A 250 -14.38 -5.76 -15.43
N ASP A 251 -13.28 -6.01 -16.15
CA ASP A 251 -13.07 -7.18 -17.02
C ASP A 251 -13.02 -8.51 -16.25
N ARG A 252 -12.75 -8.49 -14.93
CA ARG A 252 -12.69 -9.69 -14.07
C ARG A 252 -13.90 -9.91 -13.21
N LEU A 253 -14.89 -9.02 -13.27
CA LEU A 253 -16.14 -9.18 -12.55
C LEU A 253 -17.25 -9.60 -13.51
N ASN A 254 -18.01 -10.61 -13.11
CA ASN A 254 -19.25 -10.95 -13.77
C ASN A 254 -20.46 -10.32 -13.08
N ALA A 255 -21.62 -10.32 -13.74
CA ALA A 255 -22.83 -9.69 -13.21
C ALA A 255 -23.29 -10.27 -11.86
N SER A 256 -23.02 -11.56 -11.60
CA SER A 256 -23.40 -12.20 -10.34
C SER A 256 -22.52 -11.78 -9.14
N GLU A 257 -21.33 -11.23 -9.41
CA GLU A 257 -20.39 -10.78 -8.39
C GLU A 257 -20.62 -9.34 -7.94
N MET A 258 -21.41 -8.55 -8.69
CA MET A 258 -21.64 -7.13 -8.38
C MET A 258 -22.33 -6.90 -7.03
N SER A 259 -23.33 -7.72 -6.70
CA SER A 259 -24.00 -7.63 -5.39
C SER A 259 -23.11 -8.13 -4.25
N PRO A 260 -22.45 -9.30 -4.33
CA PRO A 260 -21.43 -9.71 -3.37
C PRO A 260 -20.32 -8.67 -3.16
N LEU A 261 -19.88 -7.98 -4.23
CA LEU A 261 -18.87 -6.93 -4.13
C LEU A 261 -19.37 -5.70 -3.37
N PHE A 262 -20.62 -5.29 -3.61
CA PHE A 262 -21.24 -4.22 -2.81
C PHE A 262 -21.44 -4.62 -1.34
N GLU A 263 -21.75 -5.89 -1.06
CA GLU A 263 -21.81 -6.43 0.30
C GLU A 263 -20.44 -6.38 0.98
N VAL A 264 -19.38 -6.81 0.30
CA VAL A 264 -18.00 -6.71 0.82
C VAL A 264 -17.62 -5.26 1.07
N PHE A 265 -17.89 -4.37 0.12
CA PHE A 265 -17.63 -2.94 0.27
C PHE A 265 -18.29 -2.35 1.53
N THR A 266 -19.55 -2.72 1.75
CA THR A 266 -20.32 -2.30 2.93
C THR A 266 -19.79 -2.92 4.22
N ALA A 267 -19.53 -4.23 4.23
CA ALA A 267 -19.09 -4.96 5.41
C ALA A 267 -17.70 -4.53 5.87
N VAL A 268 -16.79 -4.27 4.93
CA VAL A 268 -15.45 -3.72 5.21
C VAL A 268 -15.57 -2.33 5.81
N ALA A 269 -16.42 -1.46 5.26
CA ALA A 269 -16.64 -0.13 5.81
C ALA A 269 -17.17 -0.17 7.25
N ASP A 270 -18.12 -1.07 7.52
CA ASP A 270 -18.70 -1.28 8.85
C ASP A 270 -17.67 -1.83 9.86
N GLU A 271 -16.89 -2.83 9.46
CA GLU A 271 -15.94 -3.51 10.36
C GLU A 271 -14.72 -2.64 10.67
N LEU A 272 -14.21 -1.89 9.68
CA LEU A 272 -13.18 -0.88 9.88
C LEU A 272 -13.71 0.35 10.64
N GLY A 273 -15.03 0.55 10.65
CA GLY A 273 -15.61 1.78 11.19
C GLY A 273 -15.26 3.02 10.36
N ALA A 274 -15.28 2.86 9.03
CA ALA A 274 -14.97 3.93 8.08
C ALA A 274 -15.85 5.16 8.31
N GLU A 275 -15.23 6.33 8.20
CA GLU A 275 -15.94 7.62 8.18
C GLU A 275 -16.68 7.81 6.87
N LEU A 276 -16.00 7.41 5.79
CA LEU A 276 -16.45 7.50 4.43
C LEU A 276 -15.84 6.32 3.67
N ALA A 277 -16.63 5.69 2.80
CA ALA A 277 -16.08 4.83 1.76
C ALA A 277 -16.70 5.16 0.41
N LEU A 278 -15.92 5.03 -0.65
CA LEU A 278 -16.30 5.39 -2.02
C LEU A 278 -15.83 4.31 -2.99
N ALA A 279 -16.65 4.00 -3.99
CA ALA A 279 -16.23 3.22 -5.15
C ALA A 279 -16.29 4.11 -6.39
N GLU A 280 -15.18 4.34 -7.08
CA GLU A 280 -15.07 5.20 -8.27
C GLU A 280 -14.69 4.34 -9.49
N VAL A 281 -15.29 4.59 -10.66
CA VAL A 281 -14.87 3.91 -11.90
C VAL A 281 -13.89 4.79 -12.66
N LEU A 282 -12.70 4.27 -12.93
CA LEU A 282 -11.58 4.96 -13.56
C LEU A 282 -11.15 4.24 -14.85
N THR A 283 -10.63 5.02 -15.80
CA THR A 283 -10.22 4.55 -17.13
C THR A 283 -8.72 4.67 -17.37
N GLY A 284 -8.20 3.80 -18.24
CA GLY A 284 -6.80 3.87 -18.70
C GLY A 284 -5.77 3.45 -17.66
N TRP A 285 -6.20 2.77 -16.60
CA TRP A 285 -5.31 2.16 -15.60
C TRP A 285 -4.76 0.85 -16.14
N SER A 286 -3.58 0.46 -15.65
CA SER A 286 -2.95 -0.80 -16.05
C SER A 286 -2.71 -1.68 -14.82
N ARG A 287 -3.14 -2.95 -14.93
CA ARG A 287 -3.01 -3.95 -13.89
C ARG A 287 -1.73 -4.72 -14.08
N ALA A 288 -1.01 -4.95 -12.99
CA ALA A 288 0.20 -5.73 -12.97
C ALA A 288 -0.02 -7.12 -12.34
N ARG A 289 1.01 -7.97 -12.34
CA ARG A 289 0.86 -9.39 -11.97
C ARG A 289 0.54 -9.57 -10.49
N ASP A 290 1.01 -8.67 -9.62
CA ASP A 290 0.73 -8.71 -8.18
C ASP A 290 -0.71 -8.25 -7.83
N GLY A 291 -1.53 -7.92 -8.83
CA GLY A 291 -2.88 -7.39 -8.67
C GLY A 291 -2.93 -5.87 -8.44
N SER A 292 -1.80 -5.18 -8.41
CA SER A 292 -1.74 -3.72 -8.30
C SER A 292 -2.14 -3.04 -9.59
N PHE A 293 -2.57 -1.79 -9.45
CA PHE A 293 -2.86 -0.93 -10.57
C PHE A 293 -1.99 0.31 -10.54
N ALA A 294 -1.44 0.68 -11.71
CA ALA A 294 -0.81 1.97 -11.90
C ALA A 294 -1.87 3.01 -12.25
N VAL A 295 -1.70 4.21 -11.71
CA VAL A 295 -2.53 5.36 -12.05
C VAL A 295 -2.45 5.60 -13.55
N GLY A 296 -3.61 5.55 -14.19
CA GLY A 296 -3.77 5.70 -15.62
C GLY A 296 -3.92 7.15 -16.08
N ALA A 297 -4.55 7.32 -17.23
CA ALA A 297 -4.89 8.64 -17.79
C ALA A 297 -5.84 9.46 -16.89
N GLU A 298 -6.61 8.78 -16.04
CA GLU A 298 -7.54 9.39 -15.10
C GLU A 298 -7.08 9.16 -13.66
N GLU A 299 -6.97 10.23 -12.87
CA GLU A 299 -6.76 10.12 -11.42
C GLU A 299 -8.09 9.95 -10.69
N HIS A 300 -8.08 9.24 -9.57
CA HIS A 300 -9.21 9.27 -8.65
C HIS A 300 -9.50 10.70 -8.19
N ARG A 301 -10.74 10.98 -7.78
CA ARG A 301 -11.10 12.30 -7.25
C ARG A 301 -10.36 12.54 -5.93
N ALA A 302 -10.17 13.80 -5.53
CA ALA A 302 -9.54 14.14 -4.26
C ALA A 302 -10.58 14.18 -3.11
N GLN A 303 -10.22 13.64 -1.95
CA GLN A 303 -11.09 13.55 -0.75
C GLN A 303 -10.43 14.11 0.50
N ASN A 304 -9.37 14.90 0.37
CA ASN A 304 -8.73 15.50 1.55
C ASN A 304 -9.43 16.82 1.86
N LEU A 305 -10.07 16.90 3.03
CA LEU A 305 -10.69 18.10 3.56
C LEU A 305 -9.88 18.60 4.77
N HIS A 306 -9.24 19.76 4.64
CA HIS A 306 -8.49 20.39 5.72
C HIS A 306 -9.41 21.26 6.59
N VAL A 307 -9.55 20.91 7.87
CA VAL A 307 -10.28 21.66 8.90
C VAL A 307 -9.29 22.07 10.01
N GLY A 308 -8.79 23.29 9.92
CA GLY A 308 -7.68 23.75 10.77
C GLY A 308 -6.44 22.88 10.55
N ARG A 309 -5.97 22.19 11.59
CA ARG A 309 -4.86 21.23 11.51
C ARG A 309 -5.30 19.78 11.24
N THR A 310 -6.59 19.53 11.03
CA THR A 310 -7.16 18.18 10.85
C THR A 310 -7.46 17.93 9.38
N ILE A 311 -7.23 16.71 8.89
CA ILE A 311 -7.66 16.25 7.55
C ILE A 311 -8.76 15.23 7.77
N LEU A 312 -9.83 15.40 7.01
CA LEU A 312 -11.02 14.56 7.01
C LEU A 312 -11.23 14.01 5.59
N ALA A 313 -11.94 12.89 5.51
CA ALA A 313 -12.39 12.35 4.24
C ALA A 313 -13.59 13.14 3.72
N GLY A 314 -13.41 13.94 2.69
CA GLY A 314 -14.46 14.74 2.06
C GLY A 314 -15.24 13.98 0.99
N LEU A 315 -16.55 14.25 0.90
CA LEU A 315 -17.38 13.71 -0.18
C LEU A 315 -16.97 14.32 -1.53
N PRO A 316 -16.90 13.53 -2.61
CA PRO A 316 -16.58 14.08 -3.93
C PRO A 316 -17.70 15.00 -4.44
N ALA A 317 -17.35 16.02 -5.24
CA ALA A 317 -18.33 16.93 -5.86
C ALA A 317 -19.28 16.26 -6.85
N HIS A 318 -18.94 15.08 -7.32
CA HIS A 318 -19.66 14.33 -8.34
C HIS A 318 -20.07 12.97 -7.79
N PRO A 319 -21.19 12.40 -8.29
CA PRO A 319 -21.68 11.11 -7.82
C PRO A 319 -20.68 10.00 -8.09
N VAL A 320 -20.72 9.00 -7.21
CA VAL A 320 -19.97 7.75 -7.32
C VAL A 320 -20.94 6.58 -7.25
N PRO A 321 -20.69 5.46 -7.93
CA PRO A 321 -21.65 4.36 -7.99
C PRO A 321 -22.02 3.85 -6.61
N TRP A 322 -21.05 3.68 -5.72
CA TRP A 322 -21.28 3.23 -4.34
C TRP A 322 -20.63 4.19 -3.34
N CYS A 323 -21.35 4.43 -2.24
CA CYS A 323 -20.90 5.29 -1.16
C CYS A 323 -21.33 4.70 0.17
N TYR A 324 -20.47 4.74 1.17
CA TYR A 324 -20.79 4.44 2.55
C TYR A 324 -20.55 5.67 3.41
N LEU A 325 -21.55 6.05 4.20
CA LEU A 325 -21.50 7.15 5.13
C LEU A 325 -21.37 6.62 6.56
N GLY A 326 -20.24 6.88 7.20
CA GLY A 326 -20.04 6.56 8.61
C GLY A 326 -20.98 7.36 9.54
N PRO A 327 -20.95 7.12 10.86
CA PRO A 327 -21.93 7.68 11.78
C PRO A 327 -22.05 9.20 11.73
N ALA A 328 -20.94 9.94 11.65
CA ALA A 328 -20.99 11.40 11.65
C ALA A 328 -21.49 11.98 10.32
N TYR A 329 -21.09 11.40 9.19
CA TYR A 329 -21.63 11.76 7.88
C TYR A 329 -23.12 11.44 7.78
N SER A 330 -23.54 10.26 8.25
CA SER A 330 -24.95 9.87 8.31
C SER A 330 -25.80 10.84 9.14
N ARG A 331 -25.25 11.37 10.25
CA ARG A 331 -25.93 12.41 11.04
C ARG A 331 -25.98 13.75 10.31
N LEU A 332 -24.85 14.21 9.77
CA LEU A 332 -24.72 15.48 9.05
C LEU A 332 -25.67 15.53 7.85
N LEU A 333 -25.80 14.41 7.14
CA LEU A 333 -26.60 14.27 5.92
C LEU A 333 -27.98 13.67 6.15
N SER A 334 -28.41 13.50 7.40
CA SER A 334 -29.70 12.88 7.74
C SER A 334 -30.88 13.48 6.97
N GLY A 335 -30.95 14.81 6.84
CA GLY A 335 -31.98 15.48 6.06
C GLY A 335 -31.91 15.19 4.55
N SER A 336 -30.70 15.13 3.98
CA SER A 336 -30.50 14.77 2.57
C SER A 336 -30.80 13.30 2.31
N LEU A 337 -30.51 12.41 3.26
CA LEU A 337 -30.79 10.98 3.20
C LEU A 337 -32.29 10.65 3.20
N LEU A 338 -33.16 11.56 3.64
CA LEU A 338 -34.61 11.41 3.52
C LEU A 338 -35.14 11.77 2.13
N GLN A 339 -34.31 12.38 1.28
CA GLN A 339 -34.68 12.94 -0.01
C GLN A 339 -33.88 12.33 -1.17
N VAL A 340 -33.18 11.23 -0.93
CA VAL A 340 -32.45 10.53 -2.00
C VAL A 340 -33.44 9.95 -3.03
N PRO A 341 -33.07 9.87 -4.32
CA PRO A 341 -33.92 9.27 -5.35
C PRO A 341 -34.31 7.83 -5.02
N ALA A 342 -35.53 7.44 -5.40
CA ALA A 342 -36.01 6.06 -5.24
C ALA A 342 -35.21 5.02 -6.05
N SER A 343 -34.44 5.46 -7.04
CA SER A 343 -33.52 4.61 -7.80
C SER A 343 -32.25 4.25 -7.03
N TRP A 344 -31.96 4.95 -5.93
CA TRP A 344 -30.84 4.60 -5.06
C TRP A 344 -31.29 3.50 -4.10
N GLU A 345 -30.49 2.45 -4.00
CA GLU A 345 -30.61 1.54 -2.86
C GLU A 345 -29.91 2.19 -1.65
N GLN A 346 -30.66 2.35 -0.56
CA GLN A 346 -30.17 2.89 0.70
C GLN A 346 -30.36 1.84 1.79
N ARG A 347 -29.28 1.49 2.49
CA ARG A 347 -29.29 0.48 3.55
C ARG A 347 -28.61 1.00 4.80
N ARG A 348 -29.32 0.96 5.94
CA ARG A 348 -28.69 1.15 7.25
C ARG A 348 -27.86 -0.08 7.59
N THR A 349 -26.68 0.17 8.11
CA THR A 349 -25.71 -0.85 8.49
C THR A 349 -25.51 -0.82 10.01
N PHE A 350 -24.56 -1.59 10.54
CA PHE A 350 -24.29 -1.57 11.97
C PHE A 350 -23.73 -0.22 12.44
N ARG A 351 -22.92 0.46 11.60
CA ARG A 351 -22.30 1.75 11.96
C ARG A 351 -22.73 2.93 11.11
N GLY A 352 -23.37 2.75 9.96
CA GLY A 352 -23.59 3.82 9.01
C GLY A 352 -24.73 3.57 8.02
N VAL A 353 -24.59 4.17 6.84
CA VAL A 353 -25.54 4.06 5.74
C VAL A 353 -24.79 3.79 4.46
N ALA A 354 -25.08 2.64 3.84
CA ALA A 354 -24.60 2.29 2.51
C ALA A 354 -25.59 2.78 1.44
N LEU A 355 -25.04 3.30 0.35
CA LEU A 355 -25.75 3.85 -0.79
C LEU A 355 -25.23 3.21 -2.06
N ARG A 356 -26.14 2.69 -2.88
CA ARG A 356 -25.86 2.11 -4.18
C ARG A 356 -26.67 2.87 -5.22
N LEU A 357 -25.98 3.72 -5.98
CA LEU A 357 -26.58 4.54 -7.04
C LEU A 357 -26.76 3.74 -8.33
N SER A 358 -25.95 2.70 -8.52
CA SER A 358 -26.01 1.80 -9.65
C SER A 358 -25.71 0.35 -9.22
N PRO A 359 -26.49 -0.65 -9.69
CA PRO A 359 -26.19 -2.06 -9.47
C PRO A 359 -24.78 -2.45 -9.96
N THR A 360 -24.39 -1.94 -11.12
CA THR A 360 -23.05 -2.13 -11.70
C THR A 360 -22.28 -0.83 -11.58
N PRO A 361 -21.02 -0.83 -11.10
CA PRO A 361 -20.20 0.37 -11.10
C PRO A 361 -20.07 0.94 -12.51
N VAL A 362 -20.44 2.22 -12.68
CA VAL A 362 -20.31 2.97 -13.93
C VAL A 362 -19.59 4.28 -13.66
N ARG A 363 -19.15 4.94 -14.75
CA ARG A 363 -18.51 6.25 -14.62
C ARG A 363 -19.48 7.29 -14.08
N SER A 364 -18.94 8.33 -13.49
CA SER A 364 -19.74 9.36 -12.85
C SER A 364 -20.60 10.17 -13.82
N GLU A 365 -20.17 10.33 -15.07
CA GLU A 365 -20.95 10.96 -16.13
C GLU A 365 -22.18 10.14 -16.54
N ASP A 366 -22.16 8.82 -16.29
CA ASP A 366 -23.25 7.90 -16.57
C ASP A 366 -24.21 7.74 -15.39
N LEU A 367 -23.86 8.30 -14.22
CA LEU A 367 -24.73 8.34 -13.06
C LEU A 367 -25.73 9.50 -13.17
N PRO A 368 -26.91 9.37 -12.55
CA PRO A 368 -27.81 10.51 -12.40
C PRO A 368 -27.07 11.71 -11.76
N PRO A 369 -27.32 12.95 -12.23
CA PRO A 369 -26.62 14.14 -11.72
C PRO A 369 -27.01 14.48 -10.28
N THR A 370 -28.05 13.82 -9.74
CA THR A 370 -28.43 13.96 -8.34
C THR A 370 -27.28 13.51 -7.45
N TRP A 371 -26.89 14.38 -6.53
CA TRP A 371 -25.84 14.09 -5.55
C TRP A 371 -26.07 14.90 -4.28
N PHE A 372 -25.20 14.74 -3.29
CA PHE A 372 -25.26 15.51 -2.07
C PHE A 372 -25.07 17.02 -2.31
N PRO A 373 -25.65 17.88 -1.44
CA PRO A 373 -25.51 19.32 -1.59
C PRO A 373 -24.05 19.77 -1.68
N PRO A 374 -23.69 20.70 -2.60
CA PRO A 374 -22.30 21.12 -2.83
C PRO A 374 -21.55 21.60 -1.59
N LYS A 375 -22.28 22.16 -0.60
CA LYS A 375 -21.70 22.61 0.68
C LYS A 375 -21.06 21.50 1.52
N TYR A 376 -21.32 20.23 1.23
CA TYR A 376 -20.71 19.06 1.88
C TYR A 376 -19.65 18.36 1.02
N CYS A 377 -19.46 18.81 -0.22
CA CYS A 377 -18.61 18.13 -1.19
C CYS A 377 -17.30 18.90 -1.45
N VAL A 378 -16.29 18.17 -1.90
CA VAL A 378 -14.94 18.63 -2.22
C VAL A 378 -14.72 18.60 -3.72
N SER A 379 -14.12 19.66 -4.25
CA SER A 379 -13.83 19.83 -5.68
C SER A 379 -12.40 20.30 -5.88
N ARG A 380 -11.79 19.94 -7.01
CA ARG A 380 -10.53 20.56 -7.44
C ARG A 380 -10.84 21.80 -8.26
N ARG A 381 -10.45 22.98 -7.76
CA ARG A 381 -10.53 24.23 -8.51
C ARG A 381 -9.23 24.45 -9.27
N ARG A 382 -9.26 24.26 -10.58
CA ARG A 382 -8.13 24.64 -11.45
C ARG A 382 -7.99 26.15 -11.47
N ARG A 383 -6.78 26.65 -11.21
CA ARG A 383 -6.42 28.07 -11.33
C ARG A 383 -5.48 28.24 -12.52
N TRP A 384 -5.65 29.31 -13.28
CA TRP A 384 -4.75 29.57 -14.41
C TRP A 384 -3.35 29.88 -13.89
N PHE A 385 -2.33 29.21 -14.44
CA PHE A 385 -0.91 29.31 -14.05
C PHE A 385 -0.55 28.95 -12.60
N ARG A 386 -1.41 28.20 -11.89
CA ARG A 386 -1.08 27.67 -10.55
C ARG A 386 -1.48 26.22 -10.44
N ALA A 387 -0.87 25.51 -9.48
CA ALA A 387 -1.33 24.20 -9.08
C ALA A 387 -2.84 24.25 -8.75
N PRO A 388 -3.63 23.25 -9.19
CA PRO A 388 -5.03 23.15 -8.82
C PRO A 388 -5.15 23.12 -7.30
N ASP A 389 -6.14 23.84 -6.79
CA ASP A 389 -6.38 23.95 -5.34
C ASP A 389 -7.58 23.10 -4.97
N ILE A 390 -7.53 22.42 -3.83
CA ILE A 390 -8.68 21.66 -3.34
C ILE A 390 -9.60 22.65 -2.63
N VAL A 391 -10.78 22.86 -3.20
CA VAL A 391 -11.82 23.73 -2.64
C VAL A 391 -12.99 22.84 -2.26
N GLY A 392 -13.29 22.75 -0.97
CA GLY A 392 -14.27 21.76 -0.51
C GLY A 392 -14.90 22.05 0.83
N ALA A 393 -16.15 21.58 0.94
CA ALA A 393 -17.09 21.58 2.04
C ALA A 393 -17.05 22.80 2.99
N ALA A 394 -18.06 23.67 2.88
CA ALA A 394 -18.30 24.72 3.88
C ALA A 394 -18.77 24.14 5.23
N ALA A 395 -19.24 22.88 5.24
CA ALA A 395 -19.67 22.17 6.43
C ALA A 395 -18.99 20.79 6.51
N ALA A 396 -18.30 20.54 7.62
CA ALA A 396 -17.68 19.27 7.94
C ALA A 396 -18.50 18.51 9.00
N PRO A 397 -18.46 17.17 9.04
CA PRO A 397 -19.04 16.40 10.13
C PRO A 397 -18.38 16.76 11.46
N GLN A 398 -19.18 16.84 12.52
CA GLN A 398 -18.69 16.96 13.88
C GLN A 398 -18.38 15.58 14.43
N TRP A 399 -17.12 15.39 14.85
CA TRP A 399 -16.64 14.19 15.52
C TRP A 399 -16.67 14.46 17.02
N GLY A 400 -17.37 13.60 17.76
CA GLY A 400 -17.53 13.69 19.21
C GLY A 400 -16.46 12.91 19.95
#